data_AF-D5KBN2-F1
#
_entry.id   AF-D5KBN2-F1
#
_cell.length_a   1.000
_cell.length_b   1.000
_cell.length_c   1.000
_cell.angle_alpha   90.00
_cell.angle_beta   90.00
_cell.angle_gamma   90.00
#
_symmetry.space_group_name_H-M   'P 1'
#
loop_
_entity.id
_entity.type
_entity.pdbx_description
1 polymer ?
#
loop_
_entity_poly.entity_id
_entity_poly.type
_entity_poly.pdbx_seq_one_letter_code
_entity_poly.pdbx_strand_id
1 'polypeptide(L)' 'ASNWMSAASLMGLAGVIYLQGYQALAYVIGWTGGYVLLLALLASQIRRF' A
#
# COMPACT_ATOMS: atom_id res chain seq x y z
N ALA A 1 -6.87 12.49 -7.70
CA ALA A 1 -6.29 11.31 -7.01
C ALA A 1 -5.02 11.64 -6.21
N SER A 2 -5.05 12.68 -5.35
CA SER A 2 -3.84 13.29 -4.76
C SER A 2 -3.81 13.32 -3.22
N ASN A 3 -4.84 12.82 -2.53
CA ASN A 3 -4.95 12.98 -1.06
C ASN A 3 -4.34 11.85 -0.24
N TRP A 4 -3.74 10.84 -0.89
CA TRP A 4 -3.27 9.60 -0.27
C TRP A 4 -1.75 9.47 -0.30
N MET A 5 -1.08 10.09 -1.27
CA MET A 5 0.36 9.97 -1.45
C MET A 5 1.04 11.32 -1.21
N SER A 6 1.68 11.43 -0.04
CA SER A 6 2.51 12.58 0.34
C SER A 6 3.91 12.44 -0.26
N ALA A 7 4.63 13.56 -0.41
CA ALA A 7 6.03 13.57 -0.84
C ALA A 7 6.92 12.71 0.06
N ALA A 8 6.61 12.63 1.36
CA ALA A 8 7.32 11.79 2.31
C ALA A 8 7.14 10.28 2.00
N SER A 9 5.94 9.84 1.65
CA SER A 9 5.67 8.44 1.30
C SER A 9 6.30 8.05 -0.04
N LEU A 10 6.36 8.99 -0.99
CA LEU A 10 7.05 8.82 -2.27
C LEU A 10 8.57 8.64 -2.10
N MET A 11 9.19 9.53 -1.33
CA MET A 11 10.63 9.45 -1.01
C MET A 11 10.94 8.18 -0.20
N GLY A 12 10.08 7.80 0.75
CA GLY A 12 10.23 6.58 1.54
C GLY A 12 10.20 5.30 0.70
N LEU A 13 9.25 5.20 -0.25
CA LEU A 13 9.19 4.08 -1.20
C LEU A 13 10.43 4.04 -2.10
N ALA A 14 10.89 5.18 -2.60
CA ALA A 14 12.10 5.27 -3.41
C ALA A 14 13.35 4.82 -2.63
N GLY A 15 13.46 5.21 -1.34
CA GLY A 15 14.56 4.81 -0.47
C GLY A 15 14.57 3.30 -0.18
N VAL A 16 13.41 2.69 0.08
CA VAL A 16 13.30 1.25 0.32
C VAL A 16 13.65 0.45 -0.95
N ILE A 17 13.21 0.91 -2.12
CA ILE A 17 13.56 0.30 -3.42
C ILE A 17 15.05 0.45 -3.72
N TYR A 18 15.65 1.60 -3.42
CA TYR A 18 17.08 1.82 -3.61
C TYR A 18 17.94 0.91 -2.72
N LEU A 19 17.52 0.67 -1.47
CA LEU A 19 18.29 -0.15 -0.51
C LEU A 19 18.07 -1.67 -0.66
N GLN A 20 16.85 -2.11 -0.98
CA GLN A 20 16.49 -3.54 -1.03
C GLN A 20 16.28 -4.08 -2.46
N GLY A 21 16.36 -3.23 -3.48
CA GLY A 21 16.24 -3.63 -4.88
C GLY A 21 14.92 -4.33 -5.20
N TYR A 22 14.98 -5.45 -5.93
CA TYR A 22 13.79 -6.22 -6.34
C TYR A 22 12.94 -6.73 -5.16
N GLN A 23 13.56 -6.98 -4.00
CA GLN A 23 12.85 -7.43 -2.81
C GLN A 23 11.92 -6.34 -2.24
N ALA A 24 12.21 -5.07 -2.48
CA ALA A 24 11.33 -3.96 -2.10
C ALA A 24 9.99 -3.97 -2.85
N LEU A 25 9.92 -4.60 -4.03
CA LEU A 25 8.65 -4.75 -4.75
C LEU A 25 7.65 -5.59 -3.95
N ALA A 26 8.13 -6.50 -3.08
CA ALA A 26 7.28 -7.22 -2.15
C ALA A 26 6.55 -6.28 -1.17
N TYR A 27 7.15 -5.14 -0.81
CA TYR A 27 6.48 -4.12 0.01
C TYR A 27 5.32 -3.46 -0.75
N VAL A 28 5.51 -3.15 -2.04
CA VAL A 28 4.46 -2.58 -2.90
C VAL A 28 3.33 -3.58 -3.14
N ILE A 29 3.68 -4.85 -3.43
CA ILE A 29 2.71 -5.92 -3.63
C ILE A 29 1.98 -6.25 -2.32
N GLY A 30 2.69 -6.28 -1.19
CA GLY A 30 2.10 -6.50 0.13
C GLY A 30 1.15 -5.38 0.53
N TRP A 31 1.48 -4.13 0.22
CA TRP A 31 0.63 -2.98 0.49
C TRP A 31 -0.64 -2.97 -0.38
N THR A 32 -0.52 -3.20 -1.68
CA THR A 32 -1.67 -3.28 -2.61
C THR A 32 -2.57 -4.48 -2.29
N GLY A 33 -1.99 -5.66 -2.07
CA GLY A 33 -2.73 -6.87 -1.67
C GLY A 33 -3.39 -6.73 -0.29
N GLY A 34 -2.71 -6.11 0.67
CA GLY A 34 -3.26 -5.80 2.00
C GLY A 34 -4.46 -4.85 1.93
N TYR A 35 -4.39 -3.82 1.09
CA TYR A 35 -5.53 -2.91 0.87
C TYR A 35 -6.73 -3.63 0.23
N VAL A 36 -6.49 -4.52 -0.73
CA VAL A 36 -7.54 -5.35 -1.33
C VAL A 36 -8.17 -6.29 -0.29
N LEU A 37 -7.37 -6.91 0.58
CA LEU A 37 -7.87 -7.78 1.64
C LEU A 37 -8.69 -7.00 2.67
N LEU A 38 -8.21 -5.81 3.07
CA LEU A 38 -8.97 -4.91 3.94
C LEU A 38 -10.30 -4.51 3.32
N LEU A 39 -10.32 -4.15 2.03
CA LEU A 39 -11.58 -3.87 1.34
C LEU A 39 -12.47 -5.11 1.28
N ALA A 40 -11.95 -6.29 0.98
CA ALA A 40 -12.77 -7.49 0.90
C ALA A 40 -13.42 -7.85 2.25
N LEU A 41 -12.64 -7.83 3.33
CA LEU A 41 -13.11 -8.21 4.66
C LEU A 41 -13.90 -7.08 5.33
N LEU A 42 -13.33 -5.88 5.38
CA LEU A 42 -13.92 -4.74 6.08
C LEU A 42 -15.09 -4.13 5.31
N ALA A 43 -15.02 -4.04 3.97
CA ALA A 43 -16.16 -3.51 3.21
C ALA A 43 -17.36 -4.46 3.24
N SER A 44 -17.16 -5.78 3.42
CA SER A 44 -18.28 -6.71 3.63
C SER A 44 -19.05 -6.39 4.92
N GLN A 45 -18.34 -6.07 6.00
CA GLN A 45 -18.94 -5.77 7.30
C GLN A 45 -19.55 -4.36 7.32
N ILE A 46 -18.91 -3.38 6.69
CA ILE A 46 -19.38 -1.98 6.67
C ILE A 46 -20.62 -1.80 5.79
N ARG A 47 -20.78 -2.54 4.68
CA ARG A 47 -21.98 -2.48 3.83
C ARG A 47 -23.27 -2.96 4.52
N ARG A 48 -23.14 -3.61 5.68
CA ARG A 48 -24.26 -4.20 6.41
C ARG A 48 -24.80 -3.26 7.51
N PHE A 49 -24.14 -2.11 7.72
CA PHE A 49 -24.59 -1.01 8.57
C PHE A 49 -25.02 0.17 7.69
#